data_AF-A0A2H6FG66-F1
#
_entry.id   AF-A0A2H6FG66-F1
#
_cell.length_a   1.000
_cell.length_b   1.000
_cell.length_c   1.000
_cell.angle_alpha   90.00
_cell.angle_beta   90.00
_cell.angle_gamma   90.00
#
_symmetry.space_group_name_H-M   'P 1'
#
loop_
_entity.id
_entity.type
_entity.pdbx_description
1 polymer ?
#
loop_
_entity_poly.entity_id
_entity_poly.type
_entity_poly.pdbx_seq_one_letter_code
_entity_poly.pdbx_strand_id
1 'polypeptide(L)' 'MFKEEVCCSLGVGQQVPDFELDTYDPSKGNFGKVSLKKLKKAGKWTILFFYPADFTFV' A
#
# COMPACT_ATOMS: atom_id res chain seq x y z
N MET A 1 -3.63 -11.46 21.37
CA MET A 1 -3.08 -10.62 20.29
C MET A 1 -4.25 -10.29 19.38
N PHE A 2 -4.94 -9.18 19.62
CA PHE A 2 -6.15 -8.83 18.90
C PHE A 2 -5.75 -8.30 17.52
N LYS A 3 -6.12 -9.00 16.45
CA LYS A 3 -6.14 -8.39 15.12
C LYS A 3 -7.24 -7.33 15.17
N GLU A 4 -6.86 -6.08 14.96
CA GLU A 4 -7.80 -4.99 14.79
C GLU A 4 -8.51 -5.24 13.46
N GLU A 5 -9.63 -5.98 13.51
CA GLU A 5 -10.52 -6.11 12.36
C GLU A 5 -11.13 -4.74 12.11
N VAL A 6 -10.72 -4.12 11.01
CA VAL A 6 -11.32 -2.89 10.50
C VAL A 6 -12.74 -3.23 10.07
N CYS A 7 -13.66 -3.17 11.04
CA CYS A 7 -15.07 -3.54 10.90
C CYS A 7 -15.83 -2.61 9.93
N CYS A 8 -15.29 -1.42 9.66
CA CYS A 8 -15.92 -0.38 8.85
C CYS A 8 -14.88 0.27 7.92
N SER A 9 -15.32 0.94 6.84
CA SER A 9 -14.44 1.71 5.94
C SER A 9 -13.49 2.65 6.68
N LEU A 10 -12.24 2.77 6.20
CA LEU A 10 -11.26 3.71 6.76
C LEU A 10 -11.74 5.16 6.61
N GLY A 11 -11.70 5.91 7.71
CA GLY A 11 -12.06 7.32 7.77
C GLY A 11 -10.86 8.27 7.71
N VAL A 12 -11.12 9.54 7.40
CA VAL A 12 -10.09 10.59 7.44
C VAL A 12 -9.56 10.78 8.86
N GLY A 13 -8.25 10.91 9.00
CA GLY A 13 -7.57 11.08 10.29
C GLY A 13 -7.28 9.78 11.04
N GLN A 14 -7.83 8.64 10.59
CA GLN A 14 -7.49 7.33 11.15
C GLN A 14 -6.11 6.87 10.69
N GLN A 15 -5.45 6.06 11.51
CA GLN A 15 -4.23 5.40 11.09
C GLN A 15 -4.54 4.31 10.08
N VAL A 16 -3.94 4.41 8.89
CA VAL A 16 -4.02 3.38 7.87
C VAL A 16 -3.27 2.12 8.36
N PRO A 17 -3.92 0.94 8.36
CA PRO A 17 -3.28 -0.32 8.69
C PRO A 17 -2.03 -0.57 7.85
N ASP A 18 -1.02 -1.18 8.46
CA ASP A 18 0.18 -1.54 7.73
C ASP A 18 -0.12 -2.65 6.70
N PHE A 19 0.38 -2.46 5.49
CA PHE A 19 0.31 -3.43 4.41
C PHE A 19 1.68 -3.60 3.74
N GLU A 20 1.80 -4.69 2.98
CA GLU A 20 2.92 -4.96 2.09
C GLU A 20 2.40 -5.36 0.72
N LEU A 21 3.01 -4.83 -0.34
CA LEU A 21 2.67 -5.12 -1.73
C LEU A 21 3.90 -5.67 -2.43
N ASP A 22 3.68 -6.67 -3.28
CA ASP A 22 4.69 -7.11 -4.24
C ASP A 22 4.72 -6.11 -5.41
N THR A 23 5.92 -5.77 -5.86
CA THR A 23 6.15 -4.77 -6.90
C THR A 23 7.13 -5.27 -7.94
N TYR A 24 7.04 -4.78 -9.16
CA TYR A 24 8.03 -5.01 -10.20
C TYR A 24 8.83 -3.72 -10.45
N ASP A 25 10.17 -3.79 -10.38
CA ASP A 25 11.08 -2.68 -10.74
C ASP A 25 11.52 -2.86 -12.21
N PRO A 26 10.96 -2.09 -13.16
CA PRO A 26 11.28 -2.25 -14.57
C PRO A 26 12.72 -1.85 -14.91
N SER A 27 13.38 -1.03 -14.09
CA SER A 27 14.77 -0.61 -14.36
C SER A 27 15.77 -1.73 -14.07
N LYS A 28 15.42 -2.64 -13.17
CA LYS A 28 16.25 -3.78 -12.76
C LYS A 28 15.72 -5.12 -13.26
N GLY A 29 14.49 -5.15 -13.78
CA GLY A 29 13.81 -6.34 -14.25
C GLY A 29 13.52 -7.35 -13.14
N ASN A 30 13.30 -6.90 -11.90
CA ASN A 30 13.15 -7.78 -10.75
C ASN A 30 11.90 -7.49 -9.91
N PHE A 31 11.51 -8.48 -9.11
CA PHE A 31 10.45 -8.37 -8.14
C PHE A 31 10.99 -7.87 -6.80
N GLY A 32 10.18 -7.07 -6.12
CA GLY A 32 10.47 -6.49 -4.82
C GLY A 32 9.23 -6.35 -3.98
N LYS A 33 9.38 -5.70 -2.83
CA LYS A 33 8.31 -5.48 -1.85
C LYS A 33 8.32 -4.04 -1.35
N VAL A 34 7.15 -3.43 -1.30
CA VAL A 34 6.93 -2.13 -0.68
C VAL A 34 6.10 -2.31 0.59
N SER A 35 6.56 -1.73 1.69
CA SER A 35 5.87 -1.80 2.99
C SER A 35 5.56 -0.40 3.50
N LEU A 36 4.29 -0.14 3.82
CA LEU A 36 3.85 1.14 4.37
C LEU A 36 4.60 1.46 5.69
N LYS A 37 4.82 0.44 6.53
CA LYS A 37 5.56 0.57 7.79
C LYS A 37 6.98 1.09 7.58
N LYS A 38 7.68 0.61 6.55
CA LYS A 38 9.04 1.05 6.21
C LYS A 38 9.03 2.50 5.69
N LEU A 39 8.06 2.85 4.85
CA LEU A 39 7.89 4.21 4.33
C LEU A 39 7.60 5.23 5.45
N LYS A 40 6.69 4.90 6.38
CA LYS A 40 6.40 5.70 7.58
C LYS A 40 7.65 5.93 8.43
N LYS A 41 8.41 4.85 8.72
CA LYS A 41 9.67 4.94 9.48
C LYS A 41 10.73 5.82 8.82
N ALA A 42 10.75 5.84 7.49
CA ALA A 42 11.64 6.70 6.70
C ALA A 42 11.12 8.15 6.55
N GLY A 43 10.01 8.52 7.20
CA GLY A 43 9.42 9.86 7.15
C GLY A 43 8.84 10.22 5.78
N LYS A 44 8.48 9.23 4.95
CA LYS A 44 7.94 9.47 3.60
C LYS A 44 6.45 9.74 3.65
N TRP A 45 6.02 10.85 3.04
CA TRP A 45 4.62 11.05 2.69
C TRP A 45 4.24 10.11 1.54
N THR A 46 3.14 9.36 1.71
CA THR A 46 2.79 8.25 0.82
C THR A 46 1.38 8.46 0.29
N ILE A 47 1.21 8.44 -1.04
CA ILE A 47 -0.09 8.40 -1.71
C ILE A 47 -0.33 6.96 -2.17
N LEU A 48 -1.46 6.38 -1.81
CA LEU A 48 -1.92 5.08 -2.32
C LEU A 48 -3.17 5.31 -3.18
N PHE A 49 -3.12 4.83 -4.42
CA PHE A 49 -4.21 4.94 -5.38
C PHE A 49 -4.56 3.54 -5.91
N PHE A 50 -5.85 3.22 -5.97
CA PHE A 50 -6.35 1.98 -6.54
C PHE A 50 -7.02 2.27 -7.88
N TYR A 51 -6.77 1.41 -8.86
CA TYR A 51 -7.47 1.40 -10.15
C TYR A 51 -8.03 -0.01 -10.42
N PRO A 52 -9.04 -0.16 -11.29
CA PRO A 52 -9.81 -1.40 -11.39
C PRO A 52 -9.03 -2.61 -11.89
N ALA A 53 -8.24 -2.47 -12.97
CA ALA A 53 -7.45 -3.54 -13.55
C ALA A 53 -6.41 -3.00 -14.55
N ASP A 54 -5.38 -3.80 -14.81
CA ASP A 54 -4.43 -3.57 -15.90
C ASP A 54 -5.08 -3.77 -17.28
N PHE A 55 -4.59 -3.04 -18.29
CA PHE A 55 -4.98 -3.19 -19.69
C PHE A 55 -6.48 -3.08 -19.99
N THR A 56 -7.19 -2.22 -19.27
CA THR A 56 -8.58 -1.88 -19.63
C THR A 56 -8.61 -0.85 -20.75
N PHE A 57 -9.63 -0.91 -21.61
CA PHE A 57 -9.91 0.15 -22.57
C PHE A 57 -10.45 1.38 -21.84
N VAL A 58 -9.94 2.56 -22.20
CA VAL A 58 -10.49 3.88 -21.84
C VAL A 58 -11.36 4.41 -22.96
#